data_AF-A0A3N5K2A9-F1
#
_entry.id   AF-A0A3N5K2A9-F1
#
_cell.length_a   1.000
_cell.length_b   1.000
_cell.length_c   1.000
_cell.angle_alpha   90.00
_cell.angle_beta   90.00
_cell.angle_gamma   90.00
#
_symmetry.space_group_name_H-M   'P 1'
#
loop_
_entity.id
_entity.type
_entity.pdbx_description
1 polymer ?
#
loop_
_entity_poly.entity_id
_entity_poly.type
_entity_poly.pdbx_seq_one_letter_code
_entity_poly.pdbx_strand_id
1 'polypeptide(L)'
;AVDPDHRLVAAELERRWNEALAAVARLDEELTRQRTNDRPPLSPEQREQLLALGADLERAWEHPAASPETRKRILRTVLKEFIVRADERLELKLHWQGGDHSELSVAKNRTGQHRWTTPDEIEELLPELARLLPDQAIAALLNRWGKRTAKGHTWTAARVCAFRSDRRIATYREGEREERGEMTLEQAAKTLGVCAMTVLRAIRAGVLPAQQLCHGAPWVIRREDLERQAVRNAIQSGSVRPLTADPNQISIEFQ
;
A
#
# COMPACT_ATOMS: atom_id res chain seq x y z
N ALA A 1 -10.80 -52.17 21.04
CA ALA A 1 -9.81 -52.88 21.87
C ALA A 1 -8.43 -52.41 21.43
N VAL A 2 -7.54 -52.04 22.36
CA VAL A 2 -6.17 -51.58 22.06
C VAL A 2 -5.28 -52.80 21.82
N ASP A 3 -4.44 -52.74 20.79
CA ASP A 3 -3.45 -53.76 20.44
C ASP A 3 -2.55 -54.07 21.66
N PRO A 4 -2.37 -55.34 22.08
CA PRO A 4 -1.53 -55.72 23.20
C PRO A 4 -0.11 -55.12 23.17
N ASP A 5 0.47 -54.93 21.98
CA ASP A 5 1.83 -54.37 21.82
C ASP A 5 1.90 -52.85 22.06
N HIS A 6 0.75 -52.16 22.11
CA HIS A 6 0.66 -50.70 22.28
C HIS A 6 0.05 -50.26 23.62
N ARG A 7 -0.13 -51.19 24.58
CA ARG A 7 -0.75 -50.89 25.89
C ARG A 7 -0.02 -49.80 26.68
N LEU A 8 1.32 -49.78 26.63
CA LEU A 8 2.12 -48.76 27.32
C LEU A 8 1.94 -47.37 26.70
N VAL A 9 1.83 -47.30 25.38
CA VAL A 9 1.59 -46.05 24.66
C VAL A 9 0.19 -45.53 24.95
N ALA A 10 -0.81 -46.41 24.94
CA ALA A 10 -2.18 -46.05 25.29
C ALA A 10 -2.31 -45.57 26.74
N ALA A 11 -1.68 -46.25 27.69
CA ALA A 11 -1.68 -45.85 29.10
C ALA A 11 -0.99 -44.49 29.32
N GLU A 12 0.12 -44.23 28.62
CA GLU A 12 0.82 -42.94 28.71
C GLU A 12 0.03 -41.80 28.04
N LEU A 13 -0.63 -42.05 26.92
CA LEU A 13 -1.52 -41.08 26.29
C LEU A 13 -2.74 -40.78 27.16
N GLU A 14 -3.34 -41.81 27.77
CA GLU A 14 -4.46 -41.65 28.71
C GLU A 14 -4.01 -40.87 29.95
N ARG A 15 -2.83 -41.16 30.50
CA ARG A 15 -2.26 -40.38 31.62
C ARG A 15 -2.10 -38.90 31.25
N ARG A 16 -1.45 -38.61 30.11
CA ARG A 16 -1.26 -37.22 29.64
C ARG A 16 -2.57 -36.52 29.35
N TRP A 17 -3.55 -37.23 28.79
CA TRP A 17 -4.89 -36.70 28.54
C TRP A 17 -5.60 -36.35 29.84
N ASN A 18 -5.58 -37.25 30.83
CA ASN A 18 -6.18 -37.01 32.13
C ASN A 18 -5.50 -35.86 32.89
N GLU A 19 -4.17 -35.73 32.78
CA GLU A 19 -3.43 -34.59 33.32
C GLU A 19 -3.82 -33.27 32.65
N ALA A 20 -3.99 -33.27 31.33
CA ALA A 20 -4.45 -32.11 30.59
C ALA A 20 -5.89 -31.70 30.96
N LEU A 21 -6.80 -32.68 31.08
CA LEU A 21 -8.18 -32.43 31.53
C LEU A 21 -8.22 -31.87 32.96
N ALA A 22 -7.41 -32.42 33.87
CA ALA A 22 -7.30 -31.90 35.24
C ALA A 22 -6.73 -30.47 35.26
N ALA A 23 -5.80 -30.13 34.37
CA ALA A 23 -5.27 -28.78 34.25
C ALA A 23 -6.35 -27.79 33.75
N VAL A 24 -7.14 -28.16 32.74
CA VAL A 24 -8.26 -27.36 32.25
C VAL A 24 -9.29 -27.11 33.35
N ALA A 25 -9.71 -28.16 34.06
CA ALA A 25 -10.69 -28.03 35.15
C ALA A 25 -10.21 -27.07 36.25
N ARG A 26 -8.94 -27.15 36.66
CA ARG A 26 -8.37 -26.22 37.66
C ARG A 26 -8.36 -24.77 37.16
N LEU A 27 -8.03 -24.54 35.88
CA LEU A 27 -8.01 -23.20 35.30
C LEU A 27 -9.43 -22.62 35.20
N ASP A 28 -10.42 -23.45 34.84
CA ASP A 28 -11.82 -23.04 34.80
C ASP A 28 -12.37 -22.69 36.20
N GLU A 29 -12.01 -23.47 37.22
CA GLU A 29 -12.36 -23.17 38.62
C GLU A 29 -11.73 -21.86 39.09
N GLU A 30 -10.45 -21.63 38.79
CA GLU A 30 -9.76 -20.39 39.14
C GLU A 30 -10.40 -19.18 38.47
N LEU A 31 -10.69 -19.30 37.18
CA LEU A 31 -11.34 -18.26 36.39
C LEU A 31 -12.77 -17.97 36.89
N THR A 32 -13.49 -18.99 37.37
CA THR A 32 -14.81 -18.85 37.98
C THR A 32 -14.74 -18.15 39.35
N ARG A 33 -13.75 -18.50 40.19
CA ARG A 33 -13.52 -17.85 41.48
C ARG A 33 -13.20 -16.36 41.32
N GLN A 34 -12.29 -16.02 40.41
CA GLN A 34 -11.94 -14.62 40.12
C GLN A 34 -13.16 -13.82 39.64
N ARG A 35 -13.98 -14.40 38.76
CA ARG A 35 -15.24 -13.76 38.30
C ARG A 35 -16.23 -13.50 39.42
N THR A 36 -16.25 -14.35 40.44
CA THR A 36 -17.22 -14.27 41.55
C THR A 36 -16.75 -13.31 42.65
N ASN A 37 -15.45 -13.25 42.93
CA ASN A 37 -14.90 -12.47 44.04
C ASN A 37 -14.62 -10.99 43.72
N ASP A 38 -14.46 -10.62 42.44
CA ASP A 38 -13.94 -9.28 42.07
C ASP A 38 -15.00 -8.18 41.88
N ARG A 39 -16.29 -8.43 42.09
CA ARG A 39 -17.32 -7.41 41.80
C ARG A 39 -18.24 -7.13 42.99
N PRO A 40 -18.16 -5.92 43.59
CA PRO A 40 -19.22 -5.48 44.48
C PRO A 40 -20.55 -5.48 43.71
N PRO A 41 -21.67 -5.80 44.38
CA PRO A 41 -22.99 -5.76 43.74
C PRO A 41 -23.24 -4.35 43.21
N LEU A 42 -23.79 -4.26 41.99
CA LEU A 42 -24.16 -2.98 41.39
C LEU A 42 -25.22 -2.30 42.27
N SER A 43 -25.05 -1.01 42.54
CA SER A 43 -26.13 -0.24 43.16
C SER A 43 -27.35 -0.18 42.23
N PRO A 44 -28.56 0.06 42.78
CA PRO A 44 -29.77 0.22 41.96
C PRO A 44 -29.60 1.29 40.87
N GLU A 45 -28.95 2.41 41.20
CA GLU A 45 -28.66 3.52 40.29
C GLU A 45 -27.70 3.11 39.18
N GLN A 46 -26.62 2.38 39.51
CA GLN A 46 -25.67 1.87 38.51
C GLN A 46 -26.34 0.86 37.57
N ARG A 47 -27.24 0.03 38.09
CA ARG A 47 -28.02 -0.91 37.30
C ARG A 47 -28.94 -0.19 36.32
N GLU A 48 -29.62 0.86 36.76
CA GLU A 48 -30.48 1.68 35.90
C GLU A 48 -29.67 2.36 34.78
N GLN A 49 -28.52 2.95 35.12
CA GLN A 49 -27.61 3.55 34.14
C GLN A 49 -27.11 2.53 33.10
N LEU A 50 -26.75 1.31 33.53
CA LEU A 50 -26.33 0.25 32.62
C LEU A 50 -27.46 -0.22 31.71
N LEU A 51 -28.69 -0.30 32.21
CA LEU A 51 -29.86 -0.64 31.38
C LEU A 51 -30.15 0.46 30.35
N ALA A 52 -30.04 1.73 30.74
CA ALA A 52 -30.17 2.85 29.81
C ALA A 52 -29.10 2.82 28.70
N LEU A 53 -27.85 2.48 29.04
CA LEU A 53 -26.78 2.27 28.04
C LEU A 53 -27.01 1.02 27.18
N GLY A 54 -27.65 -0.02 27.71
CA GLY A 54 -28.03 -1.20 26.94
C GLY A 54 -29.15 -0.93 25.93
N ALA A 55 -30.06 0.00 26.24
CA ALA A 55 -31.11 0.43 25.32
C ALA A 55 -30.58 1.26 24.14
N ASP A 56 -29.44 1.94 24.32
CA ASP A 56 -28.78 2.75 23.29
C ASP A 56 -27.28 2.42 23.22
N LEU A 57 -26.98 1.34 22.50
CA LEU A 57 -25.62 0.82 22.36
C LEU A 57 -24.71 1.75 21.55
N GLU A 58 -25.28 2.51 20.61
CA GLU A 58 -24.53 3.49 19.80
C GLU A 58 -23.95 4.58 20.70
N ARG A 59 -24.76 5.14 21.59
CA ARG A 59 -24.31 6.09 22.60
C ARG A 59 -23.21 5.51 23.49
N ALA A 60 -23.32 4.25 23.90
CA ALA A 60 -22.29 3.60 24.70
C ALA A 60 -20.98 3.39 23.93
N TRP A 61 -21.06 3.14 22.62
CA TRP A 61 -19.91 2.89 21.75
C TRP A 61 -19.13 4.17 21.38
N GLU A 62 -19.86 5.25 21.07
CA GLU A 62 -19.28 6.52 20.63
C GLU A 62 -18.79 7.39 21.80
N HIS A 63 -19.14 7.05 23.04
CA HIS A 63 -18.78 7.84 24.21
C HIS A 63 -17.26 8.11 24.27
N PRO A 64 -16.80 9.35 24.53
CA PRO A 64 -15.38 9.70 24.53
C PRO A 64 -14.53 8.90 25.52
N ALA A 65 -15.14 8.49 26.65
CA ALA A 65 -14.49 7.64 27.66
C ALA A 65 -14.47 6.14 27.30
N ALA A 66 -15.09 5.72 26.18
CA ALA A 66 -15.06 4.35 25.72
C ALA A 66 -13.69 4.02 25.12
N SER A 67 -12.81 3.49 25.97
CA SER A 67 -11.50 2.99 25.53
C SER A 67 -11.66 1.84 24.52
N PRO A 68 -10.62 1.54 23.72
CA PRO A 68 -10.61 0.35 22.87
C PRO A 68 -10.88 -0.95 23.64
N GLU A 69 -10.49 -1.02 24.91
CA GLU A 69 -10.77 -2.16 25.76
C GLU A 69 -12.26 -2.25 26.11
N THR A 70 -12.88 -1.13 26.51
CA THR A 70 -14.32 -1.05 26.81
C THR A 70 -15.15 -1.44 25.58
N ARG A 71 -14.81 -0.93 24.40
CA ARG A 71 -15.45 -1.31 23.14
C ARG A 71 -15.35 -2.81 22.84
N LYS A 72 -14.18 -3.42 23.06
CA LYS A 72 -14.02 -4.88 22.95
C LYS A 72 -14.89 -5.64 23.95
N ARG A 73 -15.03 -5.14 25.18
CA ARG A 73 -15.92 -5.73 26.19
C ARG A 73 -17.38 -5.64 25.77
N ILE A 74 -17.84 -4.48 25.27
CA ILE A 74 -19.19 -4.30 24.71
C ILE A 74 -19.46 -5.35 23.63
N LEU A 75 -18.57 -5.46 22.63
CA LEU A 75 -18.71 -6.46 21.56
C LEU A 75 -18.83 -7.89 22.09
N ARG A 76 -17.97 -8.27 23.04
CA ARG A 76 -18.03 -9.61 23.67
C ARG A 76 -19.31 -9.87 24.44
N THR A 77 -19.95 -8.82 24.96
CA THR A 77 -21.22 -8.93 25.67
C THR A 77 -22.37 -9.13 24.68
N VAL A 78 -22.40 -8.41 23.56
CA VAL A 78 -23.55 -8.43 22.62
C VAL A 78 -23.44 -9.51 21.55
N LEU A 79 -22.21 -9.95 21.22
CA LEU A 79 -21.94 -10.93 20.17
C LEU A 79 -21.72 -12.31 20.79
N LYS A 80 -22.52 -13.28 20.36
CA LYS A 80 -22.45 -14.67 20.81
C LYS A 80 -21.37 -15.44 20.06
N GLU A 81 -21.40 -15.36 18.74
CA GLU A 81 -20.41 -15.99 17.87
C GLU A 81 -20.34 -15.27 16.52
N PHE A 82 -19.23 -15.45 15.81
CA PHE A 82 -19.12 -15.04 14.42
C PHE A 82 -18.65 -16.23 13.60
N ILE A 83 -19.38 -16.53 12.53
CA ILE A 83 -19.11 -17.64 11.63
C ILE A 83 -18.56 -17.06 10.33
N VAL A 84 -17.44 -17.58 9.86
CA VAL A 84 -16.83 -17.15 8.60
C VAL A 84 -16.74 -18.34 7.66
N ARG A 85 -17.38 -18.23 6.49
CA ARG A 85 -17.20 -19.15 5.37
C ARG A 85 -16.30 -18.48 4.34
N ALA A 86 -15.27 -19.19 3.88
CA ALA A 86 -14.18 -18.61 3.10
C ALA A 86 -13.96 -19.34 1.77
N ASP A 87 -14.90 -19.17 0.83
CA ASP A 87 -14.82 -19.73 -0.52
C ASP A 87 -14.16 -18.72 -1.49
N GLU A 88 -14.88 -18.23 -2.50
CA GLU A 88 -14.46 -17.12 -3.38
C GLU A 88 -14.63 -15.75 -2.71
N ARG A 89 -15.63 -15.66 -1.81
CA ARG A 89 -15.90 -14.50 -0.95
C ARG A 89 -15.85 -14.94 0.50
N LEU A 90 -15.54 -14.02 1.39
CA LEU A 90 -15.68 -14.17 2.83
C LEU A 90 -17.12 -13.83 3.20
N GLU A 91 -17.90 -14.84 3.56
CA GLU A 91 -19.24 -14.67 4.10
C GLU A 91 -19.14 -14.71 5.63
N LEU A 92 -19.45 -13.59 6.26
CA LEU A 92 -19.47 -13.45 7.70
C LEU A 92 -20.92 -13.45 8.17
N LYS A 93 -21.21 -14.25 9.19
CA LYS A 93 -22.48 -14.24 9.92
C LYS A 93 -22.21 -13.96 11.38
N LEU A 94 -22.69 -12.82 11.85
CA LEU A 94 -22.63 -12.39 13.25
C LEU A 94 -23.90 -12.88 13.94
N HIS A 95 -23.76 -13.65 15.02
CA HIS A 95 -24.87 -14.08 15.86
C HIS A 95 -24.88 -13.23 17.14
N TRP A 96 -25.95 -12.48 17.35
CA TRP A 96 -26.11 -11.62 18.52
C TRP A 96 -26.73 -12.40 19.68
N GLN A 97 -26.50 -11.97 20.93
CA GLN A 97 -27.08 -12.61 22.10
C GLN A 97 -28.63 -12.61 22.11
N GLY A 98 -29.27 -11.74 21.32
CA GLY A 98 -30.72 -11.71 21.12
C GLY A 98 -31.28 -12.75 20.15
N GLY A 99 -30.43 -13.58 19.51
CA GLY A 99 -30.82 -14.55 18.49
C GLY A 99 -30.89 -13.98 17.06
N ASP A 100 -30.75 -12.67 16.91
CA ASP A 100 -30.62 -12.02 15.61
C ASP A 100 -29.29 -12.34 14.94
N HIS A 101 -29.30 -12.23 13.60
CA HIS A 101 -28.12 -12.45 12.78
C HIS A 101 -27.88 -11.29 11.82
N SER A 102 -26.61 -10.91 11.66
CA SER A 102 -26.20 -9.96 10.63
C SER A 102 -25.22 -10.63 9.69
N GLU A 103 -25.44 -10.46 8.39
CA GLU A 103 -24.63 -11.09 7.35
C GLU A 103 -23.81 -10.03 6.58
N LEU A 104 -22.56 -10.35 6.27
CA LEU A 104 -21.65 -9.48 5.52
C LEU A 104 -20.86 -10.33 4.51
N SER A 105 -20.91 -9.95 3.23
CA SER A 105 -20.12 -10.62 2.18
C SER A 105 -19.00 -9.70 1.69
N VAL A 106 -17.76 -10.10 1.93
CA VAL A 106 -16.55 -9.37 1.52
C VAL A 106 -15.80 -10.16 0.47
N ALA A 107 -15.27 -9.52 -0.57
CA ALA A 107 -14.40 -10.19 -1.52
C ALA A 107 -13.15 -10.74 -0.80
N LYS A 108 -12.77 -11.99 -1.08
CA LYS A 108 -11.55 -12.59 -0.54
C LYS A 108 -10.36 -11.99 -1.28
N ASN A 109 -9.36 -11.51 -0.54
CA ASN A 109 -8.10 -11.08 -1.16
C ASN A 109 -7.44 -12.30 -1.81
N ARG A 110 -6.88 -12.14 -3.02
CA ARG A 110 -6.11 -13.21 -3.69
C ARG A 110 -4.90 -13.58 -2.85
N THR A 111 -4.48 -14.85 -2.89
CA THR A 111 -3.26 -15.31 -2.23
C THR A 111 -2.08 -14.43 -2.62
N GLY A 112 -1.43 -13.80 -1.65
CA GLY A 112 -0.32 -12.86 -1.87
C GLY A 112 -0.70 -11.37 -1.96
N GLN A 113 -1.99 -11.03 -2.01
CA GLN A 113 -2.48 -9.64 -1.96
C GLN A 113 -2.95 -9.28 -0.55
N HIS A 114 -2.46 -8.17 0.00
CA HIS A 114 -2.94 -7.60 1.26
C HIS A 114 -3.79 -6.36 0.98
N ARG A 115 -4.55 -5.88 1.99
CA ARG A 115 -5.40 -4.66 1.93
C ARG A 115 -4.67 -3.41 1.38
N TRP A 116 -3.35 -3.44 1.34
CA TRP A 116 -2.50 -2.34 0.87
C TRP A 116 -1.79 -2.76 -0.42
N THR A 117 -2.50 -2.90 -1.52
CA THR A 117 -1.86 -3.03 -2.85
C THR A 117 -1.45 -1.66 -3.35
N THR A 118 -0.21 -1.51 -3.80
CA THR A 118 0.24 -0.27 -4.45
C THR A 118 -0.47 -0.19 -5.81
N PRO A 119 -0.95 0.98 -6.26
CA PRO A 119 -1.68 1.07 -7.53
C PRO A 119 -0.91 0.40 -8.68
N ASP A 120 -1.60 -0.39 -9.52
CA ASP A 120 -1.02 -1.19 -10.62
C ASP A 120 -0.09 -0.35 -11.52
N GLU A 121 -0.41 0.93 -11.70
CA GLU A 121 0.40 1.92 -12.42
C GLU A 121 1.85 2.03 -11.90
N ILE A 122 2.08 1.95 -10.58
CA ILE A 122 3.45 2.02 -10.03
C ILE A 122 4.17 0.69 -10.24
N GLU A 123 3.46 -0.44 -10.21
CA GLU A 123 4.07 -1.75 -10.46
C GLU A 123 4.58 -1.87 -11.89
N GLU A 124 3.87 -1.31 -12.86
CA GLU A 124 4.28 -1.28 -14.27
C GLU A 124 5.38 -0.24 -14.55
N LEU A 125 5.32 0.93 -13.90
CA LEU A 125 6.27 2.02 -14.17
C LEU A 125 7.63 1.84 -13.49
N LEU A 126 7.68 1.23 -12.30
CA LEU A 126 8.92 1.17 -11.51
C LEU A 126 10.06 0.41 -12.20
N PRO A 127 9.84 -0.72 -12.91
CA PRO A 127 10.91 -1.41 -13.64
C PRO A 127 11.61 -0.52 -14.66
N GLU A 128 10.86 0.26 -15.43
CA GLU A 128 11.43 1.17 -16.44
C GLU A 128 12.12 2.38 -15.77
N LEU A 129 11.55 2.92 -14.70
CA LEU A 129 12.19 3.99 -13.94
C LEU A 129 13.50 3.54 -13.28
N ALA A 130 13.58 2.31 -12.77
CA ALA A 130 14.77 1.74 -12.15
C ALA A 130 15.95 1.60 -13.12
N ARG A 131 15.67 1.49 -14.42
CA ARG A 131 16.70 1.48 -15.49
C ARG A 131 17.19 2.86 -15.88
N LEU A 132 16.47 3.91 -15.48
CA LEU A 132 16.77 5.30 -15.85
C LEU A 132 17.31 6.13 -14.69
N LEU A 133 16.90 5.82 -13.46
CA LEU A 133 17.09 6.67 -12.30
C LEU A 133 17.48 5.85 -11.06
N PRO A 134 18.32 6.40 -10.15
CA PRO A 134 18.54 5.79 -8.85
C PRO A 134 17.29 5.90 -7.95
N ASP A 135 17.18 5.00 -6.97
CA ASP A 135 16.03 4.87 -6.07
C ASP A 135 15.61 6.20 -5.39
N GLN A 136 16.58 7.07 -5.07
CA GLN A 136 16.30 8.38 -4.49
C GLN A 136 15.59 9.34 -5.45
N ALA A 137 15.99 9.35 -6.73
CA ALA A 137 15.35 10.17 -7.75
C ALA A 137 13.95 9.64 -8.10
N ILE A 138 13.78 8.31 -8.12
CA ILE A 138 12.46 7.67 -8.28
C ILE A 138 11.53 8.08 -7.14
N ALA A 139 12.00 8.03 -5.88
CA ALA A 139 11.19 8.46 -4.74
C ALA A 139 10.74 9.92 -4.85
N ALA A 140 11.64 10.82 -5.24
CA ALA A 140 11.32 12.23 -5.44
C ALA A 140 10.29 12.44 -6.57
N LEU A 141 10.42 11.69 -7.66
CA LEU A 141 9.50 11.74 -8.80
C LEU A 141 8.10 11.26 -8.42
N LEU A 142 7.99 10.10 -7.76
CA LEU A 142 6.70 9.56 -7.30
C LEU A 142 6.01 10.52 -6.31
N ASN A 143 6.76 11.14 -5.40
CA ASN A 143 6.21 12.11 -4.46
C ASN A 143 5.73 13.40 -5.14
N ARG A 144 6.42 13.87 -6.18
CA ARG A 144 6.05 15.07 -6.96
C ARG A 144 4.71 14.89 -7.67
N TRP A 145 4.40 13.66 -8.09
CA TRP A 145 3.09 13.34 -8.67
C TRP A 145 2.00 13.09 -7.64
N GLY A 146 2.30 13.21 -6.35
CA GLY A 146 1.35 12.91 -5.29
C GLY A 146 1.06 11.41 -5.12
N LYS A 147 1.86 10.51 -5.72
CA LYS A 147 1.71 9.07 -5.49
C LYS A 147 2.16 8.73 -4.07
N ARG A 148 1.43 7.81 -3.44
CA ARG A 148 1.73 7.30 -2.11
C ARG A 148 1.94 5.79 -2.19
N THR A 149 2.70 5.26 -1.23
CA THR A 149 2.76 3.82 -1.03
C THR A 149 1.38 3.29 -0.68
N ALA A 150 1.18 1.97 -0.83
CA ALA A 150 -0.09 1.37 -0.49
C ALA A 150 -0.58 1.64 0.94
N LYS A 151 0.34 1.82 1.90
CA LYS A 151 0.04 2.18 3.29
C LYS A 151 -0.18 3.69 3.51
N GLY A 152 -0.26 4.49 2.44
CA GLY A 152 -0.45 5.94 2.51
C GLY A 152 0.82 6.76 2.78
N HIS A 153 1.98 6.14 2.99
CA HIS A 153 3.22 6.85 3.26
C HIS A 153 3.83 7.50 2.01
N THR A 154 4.69 8.50 2.24
CA THR A 154 5.57 9.08 1.22
C THR A 154 6.63 8.07 0.76
N TRP A 155 7.05 8.19 -0.51
CA TRP A 155 8.14 7.40 -1.05
C TRP A 155 9.49 7.90 -0.53
N THR A 156 10.36 6.97 -0.16
CA THR A 156 11.76 7.24 0.21
C THR A 156 12.65 6.25 -0.54
N ALA A 157 13.94 6.54 -0.67
CA ALA A 157 14.88 5.64 -1.34
C ALA A 157 14.83 4.21 -0.76
N ALA A 158 14.77 4.08 0.58
CA ALA A 158 14.63 2.79 1.24
C ALA A 158 13.33 2.05 0.90
N ARG A 159 12.20 2.77 0.76
CA ARG A 159 10.91 2.16 0.38
C ARG A 159 10.89 1.75 -1.10
N VAL A 160 11.53 2.52 -1.98
CA VAL A 160 11.72 2.13 -3.38
C VAL A 160 12.61 0.88 -3.45
N CYS A 161 13.74 0.87 -2.75
CA CYS A 161 14.64 -0.28 -2.69
C CYS A 161 13.95 -1.55 -2.17
N ALA A 162 13.17 -1.44 -1.09
CA ALA A 162 12.40 -2.56 -0.55
C ALA A 162 11.37 -3.08 -1.58
N PHE A 163 10.55 -2.17 -2.14
CA PHE A 163 9.56 -2.53 -3.15
C PHE A 163 10.19 -3.19 -4.38
N ARG A 164 11.35 -2.67 -4.82
CA ARG A 164 12.16 -3.18 -5.92
C ARG A 164 12.66 -4.60 -5.62
N SER A 165 13.17 -4.82 -4.42
CA SER A 165 13.72 -6.10 -3.97
C SER A 165 12.64 -7.17 -3.86
N ASP A 166 11.47 -6.82 -3.29
CA ASP A 166 10.31 -7.70 -3.18
C ASP A 166 9.84 -8.21 -4.55
N ARG A 167 9.98 -7.37 -5.60
CA ARG A 167 9.58 -7.67 -6.98
C ARG A 167 10.72 -8.09 -7.90
N ARG A 168 11.93 -8.30 -7.36
CA ARG A 168 13.14 -8.69 -8.11
C ARG A 168 13.49 -7.76 -9.28
N ILE A 169 13.21 -6.46 -9.12
CA ILE A 169 13.56 -5.45 -10.11
C ILE A 169 15.06 -5.10 -9.96
N ALA A 170 15.78 -5.02 -11.07
CA ALA A 170 17.20 -4.70 -11.07
C ALA A 170 17.46 -3.26 -10.56
N THR A 171 18.59 -3.06 -9.88
CA THR A 171 19.01 -1.71 -9.45
C THR A 171 19.51 -0.90 -10.65
N TYR A 172 19.38 0.42 -10.57
CA TYR A 172 20.00 1.33 -11.53
C TYR A 172 21.50 1.05 -11.67
N ARG A 173 21.96 0.93 -12.92
CA ARG A 173 23.36 0.78 -13.28
C ARG A 173 23.78 1.95 -14.17
N GLU A 174 24.76 2.71 -13.70
CA GLU A 174 25.39 3.76 -14.50
C GLU A 174 26.02 3.15 -15.75
N GLY A 175 25.83 3.77 -16.92
CA GLY A 175 26.30 3.23 -18.21
C GLY A 175 25.29 2.35 -18.96
N GLU A 176 24.28 1.77 -18.30
CA GLU A 176 23.30 0.89 -18.96
C GLU A 176 22.53 1.61 -20.07
N ARG A 177 22.25 2.91 -19.87
CA ARG A 177 21.55 3.74 -20.86
C ARG A 177 22.42 3.99 -22.08
N GLU A 178 23.69 4.32 -21.87
CA GLU A 178 24.66 4.52 -22.95
C GLU A 178 24.86 3.25 -23.77
N GLU A 179 24.90 2.08 -23.13
CA GLU A 179 24.98 0.77 -23.79
C GLU A 179 23.77 0.51 -24.71
N ARG A 180 22.58 1.00 -24.35
CA ARG A 180 21.37 0.94 -25.20
C ARG A 180 21.33 2.00 -26.30
N GLY A 181 22.33 2.88 -26.36
CA GLY A 181 22.32 4.01 -27.28
C GLY A 181 21.30 5.08 -26.89
N GLU A 182 20.87 5.13 -25.63
CA GLU A 182 19.97 6.15 -25.10
C GLU A 182 20.77 7.31 -24.50
N MET A 183 20.25 8.53 -24.65
CA MET A 183 20.89 9.76 -24.19
C MET A 183 19.89 10.61 -23.41
N THR A 184 20.38 11.34 -22.41
CA THR A 184 19.59 12.41 -21.75
C THR A 184 19.45 13.62 -22.67
N LEU A 185 18.55 14.52 -22.28
CA LEU A 185 18.41 15.85 -22.87
C LEU A 185 19.75 16.62 -22.90
N GLU A 186 20.50 16.59 -21.80
CA GLU A 186 21.78 17.29 -21.64
C GLU A 186 22.89 16.66 -22.52
N GLN A 187 22.93 15.33 -22.57
CA GLN A 187 23.86 14.60 -23.43
C GLN A 187 23.57 14.89 -24.90
N ALA A 188 22.30 14.84 -25.31
CA ALA A 188 21.87 15.18 -26.66
C ALA A 188 22.23 16.63 -27.04
N ALA A 189 22.01 17.57 -26.12
CA ALA A 189 22.36 18.97 -26.29
C ALA A 189 23.87 19.16 -26.51
N LYS A 190 24.70 18.48 -25.71
CA LYS A 190 26.15 18.48 -25.85
C LYS A 190 26.60 17.90 -27.19
N THR A 191 25.99 16.80 -27.64
CA THR A 191 26.31 16.17 -28.94
C THR A 191 25.96 17.07 -30.12
N LEU A 192 24.87 17.82 -30.02
CA LEU A 192 24.43 18.74 -31.07
C LEU A 192 25.07 20.14 -30.98
N GLY A 193 25.83 20.44 -29.93
CA GLY A 193 26.43 21.76 -29.70
C GLY A 193 25.40 22.86 -29.42
N VAL A 194 24.22 22.52 -28.91
CA VAL A 194 23.13 23.47 -28.61
C VAL A 194 22.75 23.43 -27.13
N CYS A 195 21.92 24.36 -26.68
CA CYS A 195 21.39 24.32 -25.31
C CYS A 195 20.26 23.28 -25.17
N ALA A 196 20.08 22.76 -23.95
CA ALA A 196 19.06 21.76 -23.63
C ALA A 196 17.63 22.21 -23.99
N MET A 197 17.35 23.51 -23.91
CA MET A 197 16.06 24.10 -24.30
C MET A 197 15.77 23.92 -25.79
N THR A 198 16.78 24.03 -26.66
CA THR A 198 16.61 23.82 -28.11
C THR A 198 16.26 22.37 -28.43
N VAL A 199 16.92 21.42 -27.76
CA VAL A 199 16.58 19.99 -27.86
C VAL A 199 15.15 19.74 -27.38
N LEU A 200 14.76 20.30 -26.23
CA LEU A 200 13.41 20.17 -25.70
C LEU A 200 12.34 20.75 -26.66
N ARG A 201 12.64 21.89 -27.30
CA ARG A 201 11.77 22.46 -28.34
C ARG A 201 11.65 21.55 -29.55
N ALA A 202 12.75 20.96 -30.01
CA ALA A 202 12.73 20.01 -31.14
C ALA A 202 11.89 18.77 -30.82
N ILE A 203 11.95 18.27 -29.58
CA ILE A 203 11.09 17.18 -29.10
C ILE A 203 9.63 17.59 -29.10
N ARG A 204 9.30 18.75 -28.51
CA ARG A 204 7.92 19.27 -28.45
C ARG A 204 7.33 19.57 -29.83
N ALA A 205 8.17 19.96 -30.79
CA ALA A 205 7.78 20.18 -32.18
C ALA A 205 7.64 18.87 -32.97
N GLY A 206 7.92 17.70 -32.38
CA GLY A 206 7.85 16.39 -33.03
C GLY A 206 8.97 16.11 -34.03
N VAL A 207 9.99 16.96 -34.08
CA VAL A 207 11.12 16.84 -35.02
C VAL A 207 12.11 15.79 -34.54
N LEU A 208 12.41 15.79 -33.23
CA LEU A 208 13.29 14.80 -32.60
C LEU A 208 12.44 13.78 -31.82
N PRO A 209 12.40 12.51 -32.24
CA PRO A 209 11.79 11.46 -31.45
C PRO A 209 12.44 11.34 -30.08
N ALA A 210 11.62 11.41 -29.03
CA ALA A 210 12.05 11.16 -27.67
C ALA A 210 10.89 10.58 -26.86
N GLN A 211 11.22 9.73 -25.90
CA GLN A 211 10.24 9.14 -25.00
C GLN A 211 10.43 9.70 -23.60
N GLN A 212 9.34 10.14 -22.98
CA GLN A 212 9.28 10.42 -21.56
C GLN A 212 8.29 9.42 -20.98
N LEU A 213 8.78 8.51 -20.13
CA LEU A 213 7.93 7.50 -19.48
C LEU A 213 6.73 8.13 -18.79
N CYS A 214 6.96 9.32 -18.23
CA CYS A 214 6.01 9.98 -17.36
C CYS A 214 6.47 11.39 -17.01
N HIS A 215 5.54 12.24 -16.60
CA HIS A 215 5.82 13.67 -16.45
C HIS A 215 7.00 13.95 -15.50
N GLY A 216 8.04 14.63 -15.98
CA GLY A 216 9.20 14.96 -15.14
C GLY A 216 10.21 13.82 -14.94
N ALA A 217 9.99 12.63 -15.53
CA ALA A 217 11.08 11.70 -15.78
C ALA A 217 12.03 12.26 -16.86
N PRO A 218 13.30 11.84 -16.88
CA PRO A 218 14.22 12.19 -17.95
C PRO A 218 13.67 11.82 -19.33
N TRP A 219 13.93 12.67 -20.32
CA TRP A 219 13.72 12.30 -21.72
C TRP A 219 14.76 11.27 -22.15
N VAL A 220 14.27 10.21 -22.80
CA VAL A 220 15.07 9.17 -23.43
C VAL A 220 15.11 9.45 -24.93
N ILE A 221 16.28 9.82 -25.43
CA ILE A 221 16.53 10.13 -26.83
C ILE A 221 17.47 9.06 -27.37
N ARG A 222 17.17 8.46 -28.53
CA ARG A 222 18.10 7.51 -29.14
C ARG A 222 19.20 8.25 -29.89
N ARG A 223 20.44 7.74 -29.79
CA ARG A 223 21.60 8.29 -30.50
C ARG A 223 21.38 8.34 -32.01
N GLU A 224 20.74 7.31 -32.58
CA GLU A 224 20.41 7.23 -34.02
C GLU A 224 19.51 8.39 -34.49
N ASP A 225 18.62 8.87 -33.62
CA ASP A 225 17.67 9.93 -33.96
C ASP A 225 18.34 11.31 -34.05
N LEU A 226 19.43 11.51 -33.32
CA LEU A 226 20.24 12.74 -33.37
C LEU A 226 21.05 12.87 -34.67
N GLU A 227 21.40 11.74 -35.28
CA GLU A 227 22.17 11.70 -36.53
C GLU A 227 21.30 11.97 -37.78
N ARG A 228 19.97 11.94 -37.65
CA ARG A 228 19.05 12.19 -38.77
C ARG A 228 19.26 13.60 -39.32
N GLN A 229 19.48 13.69 -40.64
CA GLN A 229 19.72 14.97 -41.31
C GLN A 229 18.56 15.96 -41.10
N ALA A 230 17.32 15.48 -41.05
CA ALA A 230 16.14 16.30 -40.77
C ALA A 230 16.23 16.99 -39.40
N VAL A 231 16.69 16.28 -38.37
CA VAL A 231 16.87 16.81 -37.01
C VAL A 231 17.99 17.85 -37.00
N ARG A 232 19.14 17.54 -37.62
CA ARG A 232 20.27 18.47 -37.70
C ARG A 232 19.90 19.76 -38.43
N ASN A 233 19.23 19.65 -39.57
CA ASN A 233 18.77 20.82 -40.34
C ASN A 233 17.74 21.64 -39.56
N ALA A 234 16.79 21.00 -38.89
CA ALA A 234 15.77 21.69 -38.11
C ALA A 234 16.34 22.40 -36.87
N ILE A 235 17.37 21.84 -36.24
CA ILE A 235 18.04 22.47 -35.09
C ILE A 235 18.91 23.65 -35.54
N GLN A 236 19.60 23.53 -36.69
CA GLN A 236 20.39 24.61 -37.29
C GLN A 236 19.50 25.77 -37.79
N SER A 237 18.37 25.47 -38.43
CA SER A 237 17.41 26.47 -38.92
C SER A 237 16.52 27.06 -37.80
N GLY A 238 16.28 26.31 -36.73
CA GLY A 238 15.43 26.69 -35.60
C GLY A 238 16.04 27.71 -34.63
N SER A 239 17.36 27.98 -34.72
CA SER A 239 18.03 29.05 -33.96
C SER A 239 17.40 30.45 -34.18
N VAL A 240 16.66 30.62 -35.28
CA VAL A 240 16.09 31.91 -35.71
C VAL A 240 14.62 32.09 -35.31
N ARG A 241 13.91 31.08 -34.78
CA ARG A 241 12.49 31.28 -34.42
C ARG A 241 12.34 32.01 -33.07
N PRO A 242 11.59 33.12 -33.02
CA PRO A 242 11.30 33.82 -31.77
C PRO A 242 10.64 32.90 -30.74
N LEU A 243 10.70 33.28 -29.46
CA LEU A 243 9.83 32.74 -28.43
C LEU A 243 8.38 32.70 -28.94
N THR A 244 7.68 31.61 -28.69
CA THR A 244 6.24 31.49 -28.97
C THR A 244 5.55 32.75 -28.47
N ALA A 245 4.82 33.45 -29.35
CA ALA A 245 4.04 34.60 -28.94
C ALA A 245 3.07 34.14 -27.84
N ASP A 246 3.31 34.57 -26.60
CA ASP A 246 2.39 34.33 -25.51
C ASP A 246 1.28 35.38 -25.61
N PRO A 247 0.02 34.99 -25.86
CA PRO A 247 -1.09 35.94 -25.98
C PRO A 247 -1.33 36.76 -24.70
N ASN A 248 -0.74 36.37 -23.57
CA ASN A 248 -0.79 37.10 -22.30
C ASN A 248 0.45 37.97 -22.04
N GLN A 249 1.39 38.05 -23.00
CA GLN A 249 2.60 38.85 -22.83
C GLN A 249 2.29 40.33 -23.09
N ILE A 250 2.34 41.13 -22.03
CA ILE A 250 2.23 42.59 -22.11
C ILE A 250 3.51 43.12 -22.76
N SER A 251 3.39 43.69 -23.96
CA SER A 251 4.47 44.40 -24.64
C SER A 251 4.70 45.75 -23.96
N ILE A 252 5.88 45.94 -23.38
CA ILE A 252 6.31 47.24 -22.85
C ILE A 252 6.87 48.06 -24.02
N GLU A 253 6.14 49.09 -24.43
CA GLU A 253 6.65 50.09 -25.37
C GLU A 253 7.52 51.08 -24.59
N PHE A 254 8.81 51.14 -24.91
CA PHE A 254 9.68 52.20 -24.43
C PHE A 254 9.53 53.40 -25.38
N GLN A 255 9.04 54.53 -24.86
CA GLN A 255 9.07 55.84 -25.53
C GLN A 255 10.46 56.46 -25.48
#